data_AF-A0A5S4X229-F1
#
_entry.id   AF-A0A5S4X229-F1
#
_cell.length_a   1.000
_cell.length_b   1.000
_cell.length_c   1.000
_cell.angle_alpha   90.00
_cell.angle_beta   90.00
_cell.angle_gamma   90.00
#
_symmetry.space_group_name_H-M   'P 1'
#
loop_
_entity.id
_entity.type
_entity.pdbx_description
1 polymer ?
#
loop_
_entity_poly.entity_id
_entity_poly.type
_entity_poly.pdbx_seq_one_letter_code
_entity_poly.pdbx_strand_id
1 'polypeptide(L)'
;MSSAADHRRPLLSESDAILDALPNPVLMIGPDGKIVAANIATEAFFDISTQFLKRQSLKELVPFGSPLLALIDQVRSSNSPVNEYKVDLGTPRMGGDRQVDLHVAPLTERPGHIVVMLQERSIADKMDRQLTHRSAARSVIALAAMLAHEIKNPLSGIRGAAQLLEQQASSEDRMLTRLICDEADRIVTLVDRMEVFGDERPVVRGPVNIHSVLDHVKRLAQSGFARNIRFIEDYDPSLPPVLANQDQLIQVFLNLVKNAAEALIDVPDAEIQLTTAFRPGVRLSVPGQKSRVSLPLEFCVRDNGPGVPDDLLPNLFDPFVTTKQTGSGLGLALVAKIIGDHGGIIECESQPRKTTFRVLMPMYSTSVKHPDHSSRDGSAGKSSSASQGAK
;
A
#
# COMPACT_ATOMS: atom_id res chain seq x y z
N MET A 1 -37.57 -43.30 29.43
CA MET A 1 -37.44 -42.10 28.57
C MET A 1 -36.48 -41.14 29.24
N SER A 2 -35.46 -40.67 28.53
CA SER A 2 -34.37 -39.89 29.14
C SER A 2 -34.79 -38.44 29.40
N SER A 3 -34.47 -37.92 30.57
CA SER A 3 -34.59 -36.49 30.87
C SER A 3 -33.44 -35.75 30.19
N ALA A 4 -33.76 -34.89 29.21
CA ALA A 4 -32.77 -33.99 28.62
C ALA A 4 -32.55 -32.80 29.58
N ALA A 5 -31.38 -32.74 30.19
CA ALA A 5 -30.99 -31.62 31.05
C ALA A 5 -30.80 -30.35 30.20
N ASP A 6 -31.66 -29.36 30.40
CA ASP A 6 -31.61 -28.04 29.75
C ASP A 6 -30.35 -27.28 30.20
N HIS A 7 -29.27 -27.36 29.41
CA HIS A 7 -28.03 -26.62 29.62
C HIS A 7 -28.22 -25.14 29.29
N ARG A 8 -28.87 -24.41 30.21
CA ARG A 8 -28.93 -22.95 30.19
C ARG A 8 -27.51 -22.37 30.24
N ARG A 9 -27.01 -21.89 29.10
CA ARG A 9 -25.84 -21.01 29.05
C ARG A 9 -26.14 -19.76 29.90
N PRO A 10 -25.20 -19.29 30.73
CA PRO A 10 -25.39 -18.03 31.43
C PRO A 10 -25.57 -16.91 30.40
N LEU A 11 -26.58 -16.07 30.60
CA LEU A 11 -26.76 -14.85 29.81
C LEU A 11 -25.56 -13.93 30.10
N LEU A 12 -24.87 -13.50 29.05
CA LEU A 12 -23.83 -12.46 29.14
C LEU A 12 -24.46 -11.18 29.72
N SER A 13 -23.68 -10.39 30.46
CA SER A 13 -24.16 -9.06 30.85
C SER A 13 -24.29 -8.19 29.60
N GLU A 14 -25.17 -7.18 29.63
CA GLU A 14 -25.34 -6.24 28.52
C GLU A 14 -24.01 -5.54 28.18
N SER A 15 -23.20 -5.23 29.20
CA SER A 15 -21.86 -4.68 29.03
C SER A 15 -20.88 -5.63 28.34
N ASP A 16 -20.89 -6.93 28.69
CA ASP A 16 -20.03 -7.93 28.02
C ASP A 16 -20.45 -8.10 26.55
N ALA A 17 -21.76 -8.16 26.28
CA ALA A 17 -22.29 -8.28 24.92
C ALA A 17 -21.97 -7.06 24.04
N ILE A 18 -21.95 -5.85 24.60
CA ILE A 18 -21.49 -4.64 23.91
C ILE A 18 -19.99 -4.72 23.61
N LEU A 19 -19.16 -5.11 24.59
CA LEU A 19 -17.70 -5.22 24.43
C LEU A 19 -17.31 -6.29 23.41
N ASP A 20 -18.01 -7.42 23.38
CA ASP A 20 -17.80 -8.50 22.42
C ASP A 20 -18.28 -8.16 20.99
N ALA A 21 -19.16 -7.18 20.84
CA ALA A 21 -19.56 -6.64 19.54
C ALA A 21 -18.55 -5.62 18.97
N LEU A 22 -17.57 -5.15 19.75
CA LEU A 22 -16.54 -4.22 19.28
C LEU A 22 -15.47 -4.98 18.45
N PRO A 23 -15.05 -4.45 17.29
CA PRO A 23 -14.02 -5.07 16.46
C PRO A 23 -12.60 -4.92 17.03
N ASN A 24 -12.41 -3.97 17.96
CA ASN A 24 -11.11 -3.66 18.56
C ASN A 24 -10.90 -4.51 19.83
N PRO A 25 -9.70 -5.07 20.07
CA PRO A 25 -9.34 -5.64 21.36
C PRO A 25 -9.50 -4.63 22.50
N VAL A 26 -10.26 -5.00 23.53
CA VAL A 26 -10.42 -4.23 24.77
C VAL A 26 -10.16 -5.12 25.96
N LEU A 27 -9.22 -4.71 26.82
CA LEU A 27 -8.84 -5.37 28.06
C LEU A 27 -8.86 -4.39 29.24
N MET A 28 -9.25 -4.88 30.41
CA MET A 28 -9.25 -4.13 31.68
C MET A 28 -8.22 -4.72 32.63
N ILE A 29 -7.31 -3.87 33.10
CA ILE A 29 -6.20 -4.19 34.00
C ILE A 29 -6.53 -3.73 35.42
N GLY A 30 -6.35 -4.61 36.40
CA GLY A 30 -6.53 -4.31 37.81
C GLY A 30 -5.35 -3.58 38.46
N PRO A 31 -5.49 -3.10 39.71
CA PRO A 31 -4.42 -2.42 40.43
C PRO A 31 -3.14 -3.25 40.58
N ASP A 32 -3.25 -4.58 40.65
CA ASP A 32 -2.13 -5.53 40.73
C ASP A 32 -1.50 -5.88 39.37
N GLY A 33 -2.00 -5.30 38.27
CA GLY A 33 -1.50 -5.54 36.91
C GLY A 33 -2.02 -6.82 36.25
N LYS A 34 -3.00 -7.51 36.85
CA LYS A 34 -3.70 -8.64 36.22
C LYS A 34 -4.81 -8.19 35.29
N ILE A 35 -5.11 -9.00 34.28
CA ILE A 35 -6.28 -8.79 33.42
C ILE A 35 -7.53 -9.24 34.19
N VAL A 36 -8.50 -8.33 34.32
CA VAL A 36 -9.78 -8.56 35.02
C VAL A 36 -10.91 -8.81 34.01
N ALA A 37 -10.88 -8.13 32.86
CA ALA A 37 -11.79 -8.35 31.75
C ALA A 37 -11.08 -8.24 30.40
N ALA A 38 -11.63 -8.91 29.39
CA ALA A 38 -11.20 -8.86 28.00
C ALA A 38 -12.41 -9.24 27.13
N ASN A 39 -12.50 -8.70 25.91
CA ASN A 39 -13.53 -9.07 24.91
C ASN A 39 -13.03 -10.16 23.94
N ILE A 40 -13.93 -10.72 23.13
CA ILE A 40 -13.61 -11.72 22.09
C ILE A 40 -12.54 -11.22 21.10
N ALA A 41 -12.55 -9.94 20.72
CA ALA A 41 -11.51 -9.39 19.85
C ALA A 41 -10.09 -9.48 20.47
N THR A 42 -9.99 -9.43 21.80
CA THR A 42 -8.74 -9.65 22.53
C THR A 42 -8.29 -11.11 22.47
N GLU A 43 -9.21 -12.08 22.45
CA GLU A 43 -8.85 -13.49 22.22
C GLU A 43 -8.20 -13.68 20.86
N ALA A 44 -8.79 -13.09 19.81
CA ALA A 44 -8.28 -13.18 18.45
C ALA A 44 -6.94 -12.45 18.25
N PHE A 45 -6.68 -11.38 18.99
CA PHE A 45 -5.43 -10.62 18.90
C PHE A 45 -4.25 -11.35 19.57
N PHE A 46 -4.45 -11.89 20.78
CA PHE A 46 -3.40 -12.59 21.52
C PHE A 46 -3.33 -14.11 21.24
N ASP A 47 -4.34 -14.69 20.58
CA ASP A 47 -4.56 -16.14 20.40
C ASP A 47 -4.57 -16.91 21.74
N ILE A 48 -5.29 -16.33 22.70
CA ILE A 48 -5.44 -16.83 24.07
C ILE A 48 -6.87 -16.56 24.51
N SER A 49 -7.57 -17.60 25.00
CA SER A 49 -8.94 -17.45 25.50
C SER A 49 -9.03 -16.48 26.68
N THR A 50 -10.12 -15.73 26.77
CA THR A 50 -10.45 -14.78 27.85
C THR A 50 -10.37 -15.43 29.23
N GLN A 51 -10.74 -16.69 29.35
CA GLN A 51 -10.63 -17.45 30.61
C GLN A 51 -9.18 -17.65 31.06
N PHE A 52 -8.23 -17.75 30.12
CA PHE A 52 -6.80 -17.83 30.40
C PHE A 52 -6.19 -16.45 30.58
N LEU A 53 -6.53 -15.47 29.72
CA LEU A 53 -6.12 -14.07 29.86
C LEU A 53 -6.43 -13.52 31.25
N LYS A 54 -7.65 -13.75 31.76
CA LYS A 54 -8.11 -13.34 33.11
C LYS A 54 -7.31 -13.95 34.28
N ARG A 55 -6.37 -14.87 34.02
CA ARG A 55 -5.49 -15.49 35.02
C ARG A 55 -4.05 -14.98 34.97
N GLN A 56 -3.69 -14.18 33.95
CA GLN A 56 -2.32 -13.71 33.74
C GLN A 56 -2.11 -12.25 34.18
N SER A 57 -0.87 -11.92 34.51
CA SER A 57 -0.40 -10.53 34.49
C SER A 57 -0.21 -10.05 33.06
N LEU A 58 -0.50 -8.77 32.77
CA LEU A 58 -0.19 -8.19 31.45
C LEU A 58 1.31 -8.29 31.12
N LYS A 59 2.18 -8.26 32.15
CA LYS A 59 3.64 -8.39 32.02
C LYS A 59 4.10 -9.77 31.51
N GLU A 60 3.23 -10.78 31.50
CA GLU A 60 3.50 -12.11 30.92
C GLU A 60 3.10 -12.21 29.44
N LEU A 61 2.30 -11.25 28.94
CA LEU A 61 1.73 -11.26 27.59
C LEU A 61 2.48 -10.36 26.61
N VAL A 62 3.27 -9.41 27.11
CA VAL A 62 4.08 -8.48 26.31
C VAL A 62 5.57 -8.61 26.66
N PRO A 63 6.48 -8.33 25.71
CA PRO A 63 7.93 -8.32 25.97
C PRO A 63 8.35 -7.42 27.14
N PHE A 64 9.47 -7.77 27.76
CA PHE A 64 10.11 -6.91 28.76
C PHE A 64 10.48 -5.56 28.13
N GLY A 65 10.06 -4.46 28.77
CA GLY A 65 10.25 -3.11 28.24
C GLY A 65 9.19 -2.64 27.24
N SER A 66 8.11 -3.40 27.01
CA SER A 66 7.00 -2.98 26.14
C SER A 66 6.46 -1.58 26.52
N PRO A 67 6.32 -0.63 25.55
CA PRO A 67 5.79 0.71 25.81
C PRO A 67 4.40 0.73 26.45
N LEU A 68 3.57 -0.29 26.20
CA LEU A 68 2.25 -0.45 26.83
C LEU A 68 2.33 -0.44 28.37
N LEU A 69 3.37 -1.04 28.96
CA LEU A 69 3.54 -1.06 30.41
C LEU A 69 3.82 0.34 30.97
N ALA A 70 4.67 1.12 30.29
CA ALA A 70 5.00 2.49 30.69
C ALA A 70 3.77 3.41 30.58
N LEU A 71 2.97 3.27 29.53
CA LEU A 71 1.72 4.03 29.37
C LEU A 71 0.69 3.72 30.46
N ILE A 72 0.58 2.46 30.90
CA ILE A 72 -0.28 2.08 32.01
C ILE A 72 0.19 2.71 33.33
N ASP A 73 1.49 2.69 33.62
CA ASP A 73 2.05 3.33 34.83
C ASP A 73 1.91 4.87 34.78
N GLN A 74 2.00 5.48 33.59
CA GLN A 74 1.71 6.91 33.37
C GLN A 74 0.24 7.24 33.61
N VAL A 75 -0.70 6.46 33.07
CA VAL A 75 -2.15 6.65 33.29
C VAL A 75 -2.50 6.43 34.76
N ARG A 76 -1.87 5.46 35.42
CA ARG A 76 -2.07 5.17 36.86
C ARG A 76 -1.59 6.30 37.78
N SER A 77 -0.52 7.00 37.41
CA SER A 77 0.05 8.10 38.21
C SER A 77 -0.58 9.45 37.91
N SER A 78 -0.93 9.73 36.64
CA SER A 78 -1.59 10.98 36.23
C SER A 78 -3.12 10.97 36.40
N ASN A 79 -3.73 9.78 36.46
CA ASN A 79 -5.18 9.56 36.42
C ASN A 79 -5.87 10.27 35.22
N SER A 80 -5.17 10.39 34.09
CA SER A 80 -5.66 10.95 32.83
C SER A 80 -5.55 9.89 31.72
N PRO A 81 -6.49 9.83 30.76
CA PRO A 81 -6.32 8.97 29.59
C PRO A 81 -5.13 9.44 28.72
N VAL A 82 -4.51 8.47 28.03
CA VAL A 82 -3.40 8.66 27.10
C VAL A 82 -3.69 7.91 25.80
N ASN A 83 -3.36 8.53 24.67
CA ASN A 83 -3.34 7.90 23.36
C ASN A 83 -1.90 7.85 22.86
N GLU A 84 -1.43 6.67 22.45
CA GLU A 84 -0.13 6.49 21.82
C GLU A 84 -0.31 5.81 20.45
N TYR A 85 0.45 6.22 19.45
CA TYR A 85 0.23 5.81 18.05
C TYR A 85 1.44 5.05 17.50
N LYS A 86 1.22 4.04 16.66
CA LYS A 86 2.26 3.16 16.09
C LYS A 86 3.15 2.46 17.13
N VAL A 87 2.56 1.93 18.20
CA VAL A 87 3.33 1.13 19.16
C VAL A 87 3.56 -0.27 18.57
N ASP A 88 4.82 -0.65 18.42
CA ASP A 88 5.23 -2.00 18.08
C ASP A 88 4.95 -2.92 19.29
N LEU A 89 3.87 -3.71 19.19
CA LEU A 89 3.40 -4.61 20.23
C LEU A 89 3.66 -6.06 19.80
N GLY A 90 4.87 -6.54 20.06
CA GLY A 90 5.20 -7.96 19.99
C GLY A 90 4.46 -8.77 21.06
N THR A 91 4.30 -10.07 20.82
CA THR A 91 3.87 -11.03 21.85
C THR A 91 4.90 -12.16 21.96
N PRO A 92 5.19 -12.71 23.15
CA PRO A 92 6.15 -13.82 23.28
C PRO A 92 5.72 -15.13 22.59
N ARG A 93 4.48 -15.22 22.09
CA ARG A 93 3.90 -16.43 21.46
C ARG A 93 3.74 -16.32 19.95
N MET A 94 3.40 -15.14 19.43
CA MET A 94 3.43 -14.88 17.98
C MET A 94 4.73 -14.17 17.63
N GLY A 95 5.62 -14.86 16.90
CA GLY A 95 6.86 -14.28 16.41
C GLY A 95 6.61 -13.13 15.43
N GLY A 96 6.68 -11.89 15.92
CA GLY A 96 6.54 -10.66 15.14
C GLY A 96 5.91 -9.53 15.94
N ASP A 97 6.34 -8.30 15.68
CA ASP A 97 5.74 -7.09 16.25
C ASP A 97 4.52 -6.66 15.41
N ARG A 98 3.40 -6.34 16.06
CA ARG A 98 2.23 -5.72 15.40
C ARG A 98 2.16 -4.24 15.73
N GLN A 99 2.00 -3.38 14.72
CA GLN A 99 1.75 -1.95 14.97
C GLN A 99 0.30 -1.71 15.35
N VAL A 100 0.11 -1.22 16.58
CA VAL A 100 -1.18 -0.83 17.14
C VAL A 100 -1.17 0.62 17.55
N ASP A 101 -2.34 1.26 17.48
CA ASP A 101 -2.59 2.45 18.28
C ASP A 101 -3.20 2.02 19.62
N LEU A 102 -2.78 2.67 20.71
CA LEU A 102 -3.16 2.37 22.07
C LEU A 102 -4.01 3.50 22.64
N HIS A 103 -5.20 3.17 23.13
CA HIS A 103 -5.96 4.04 24.02
C HIS A 103 -5.94 3.45 25.43
N VAL A 104 -5.36 4.17 26.38
CA VAL A 104 -5.24 3.73 27.78
C VAL A 104 -5.93 4.75 28.68
N ALA A 105 -6.93 4.33 29.44
CA ALA A 105 -7.78 5.22 30.25
C ALA A 105 -8.06 4.66 31.65
N PRO A 106 -8.09 5.50 32.71
CA PRO A 106 -8.49 5.05 34.03
C PRO A 106 -10.02 4.85 34.08
N LEU A 107 -10.48 3.82 34.78
CA LEU A 107 -11.92 3.58 34.95
C LEU A 107 -12.44 4.33 36.18
N THR A 108 -13.09 5.48 35.97
CA THR A 108 -13.52 6.41 37.02
C THR A 108 -14.37 5.74 38.12
N GLU A 109 -15.22 4.78 37.76
CA GLU A 109 -16.10 4.06 38.70
C GLU A 109 -15.38 2.98 39.54
N ARG A 110 -14.15 2.60 39.15
CA ARG A 110 -13.35 1.56 39.82
C ARG A 110 -11.89 2.02 39.98
N PRO A 111 -11.56 2.77 41.05
CA PRO A 111 -10.21 3.27 41.27
C PRO A 111 -9.10 2.23 41.07
N GLY A 112 -8.01 2.65 40.43
CA GLY A 112 -6.85 1.81 40.12
C GLY A 112 -7.06 0.80 38.99
N HIS A 113 -8.26 0.68 38.41
CA HIS A 113 -8.49 -0.09 37.19
C HIS A 113 -8.23 0.77 35.96
N ILE A 114 -7.66 0.17 34.92
CA ILE A 114 -7.31 0.83 33.66
C ILE A 114 -7.87 0.02 32.51
N VAL A 115 -8.53 0.68 31.56
CA VAL A 115 -8.95 0.09 30.29
C VAL A 115 -7.86 0.36 29.26
N VAL A 116 -7.51 -0.67 28.50
CA VAL A 116 -6.63 -0.62 27.34
C VAL A 116 -7.45 -1.06 26.13
N MET A 117 -7.53 -0.23 25.11
CA MET A 117 -8.06 -0.59 23.80
C MET A 117 -6.91 -0.55 22.78
N LEU A 118 -6.79 -1.63 22.01
CA LEU A 118 -5.83 -1.76 20.91
C LEU A 118 -6.59 -1.52 19.61
N GLN A 119 -6.06 -0.67 18.74
CA GLN A 119 -6.50 -0.58 17.35
C GLN A 119 -5.35 -1.06 16.47
N GLU A 120 -5.47 -2.28 15.93
CA GLU A 120 -4.56 -2.78 14.91
C GLU A 120 -4.66 -1.89 13.66
N ARG A 121 -3.55 -1.26 13.28
CA ARG A 121 -3.52 -0.42 12.08
C ARG A 121 -3.64 -1.31 10.86
N SER A 122 -4.75 -1.17 10.15
CA SER A 122 -4.94 -1.84 8.87
C SER A 122 -4.00 -1.23 7.83
N ILE A 123 -3.83 -1.93 6.69
CA ILE A 123 -3.12 -1.37 5.53
C ILE A 123 -3.77 -0.05 5.06
N ALA A 124 -5.08 0.17 5.33
CA ALA A 124 -5.75 1.44 5.05
C ALA A 124 -5.23 2.62 5.90
N ASP A 125 -4.76 2.40 7.13
CA ASP A 125 -4.17 3.44 7.97
C ASP A 125 -2.75 3.84 7.52
N LYS A 126 -2.13 3.05 6.64
CA LYS A 126 -0.95 3.43 5.85
C LYS A 126 -1.34 4.24 4.61
N MET A 127 -2.48 3.93 3.97
CA MET A 127 -2.98 4.70 2.81
C MET A 127 -3.26 6.16 3.14
N ASP A 128 -3.84 6.44 4.30
CA ASP A 128 -4.25 7.80 4.65
C ASP A 128 -3.04 8.75 4.67
N ARG A 129 -1.86 8.26 5.10
CA ARG A 129 -0.58 8.99 4.98
C ARG A 129 -0.04 9.07 3.55
N GLN A 130 -0.11 7.99 2.76
CA GLN A 130 0.25 8.03 1.33
C GLN A 130 -0.62 9.03 0.53
N LEU A 131 -1.83 9.34 0.99
CA LEU A 131 -2.72 10.32 0.36
C LEU A 131 -2.56 11.75 0.90
N THR A 132 -2.23 11.92 2.19
CA THR A 132 -2.22 13.22 2.89
C THR A 132 -0.87 13.95 2.96
N HIS A 133 0.29 13.29 2.83
CA HIS A 133 1.60 13.95 2.79
C HIS A 133 1.91 14.65 1.44
N ARG A 134 0.95 15.42 0.90
CA ARG A 134 0.96 15.85 -0.51
C ARG A 134 0.31 17.23 -0.75
N SER A 135 0.96 18.30 -0.32
CA SER A 135 0.68 19.67 -0.81
C SER A 135 1.75 20.16 -1.78
N ALA A 136 2.95 20.50 -1.30
CA ALA A 136 3.99 21.17 -2.10
C ALA A 136 4.44 20.38 -3.34
N ALA A 137 4.78 19.08 -3.19
CA ALA A 137 5.22 18.25 -4.31
C ALA A 137 4.12 18.07 -5.38
N ARG A 138 2.85 17.96 -4.96
CA ARG A 138 1.69 17.92 -5.87
C ARG A 138 1.56 19.22 -6.67
N SER A 139 1.77 20.38 -6.04
CA SER A 139 1.70 21.68 -6.74
C SER A 139 2.80 21.85 -7.80
N VAL A 140 4.05 21.47 -7.49
CA VAL A 140 5.16 21.50 -8.46
C VAL A 140 4.87 20.57 -9.64
N ILE A 141 4.37 19.37 -9.35
CA ILE A 141 4.00 18.38 -10.36
C ILE A 141 2.86 18.86 -11.27
N ALA A 142 1.77 19.38 -10.69
CA ALA A 142 0.63 19.86 -11.47
C ALA A 142 1.02 21.02 -12.39
N LEU A 143 1.90 21.92 -11.91
CA LEU A 143 2.44 23.01 -12.70
C LEU A 143 3.40 22.50 -13.80
N ALA A 144 4.25 21.51 -13.52
CA ALA A 144 5.12 20.90 -14.52
C ALA A 144 4.35 20.12 -15.60
N ALA A 145 3.27 19.42 -15.24
CA ALA A 145 2.38 18.75 -16.18
C ALA A 145 1.63 19.77 -17.07
N MET A 146 1.14 20.87 -16.50
CA MET A 146 0.51 21.97 -17.25
C MET A 146 1.47 22.63 -18.26
N LEU A 147 2.73 22.81 -17.88
CA LEU A 147 3.76 23.44 -18.71
C LEU A 147 4.56 22.44 -19.58
N ALA A 148 4.19 21.15 -19.60
CA ALA A 148 5.00 20.11 -20.25
C ALA A 148 5.28 20.40 -21.74
N HIS A 149 4.25 20.80 -22.49
CA HIS A 149 4.40 21.21 -23.89
C HIS A 149 5.21 22.51 -24.06
N GLU A 150 5.06 23.47 -23.14
CA GLU A 150 5.79 24.73 -23.18
C GLU A 150 7.29 24.57 -22.87
N ILE A 151 7.67 23.53 -22.12
CA ILE A 151 9.08 23.17 -21.85
C ILE A 151 9.66 22.30 -22.98
N LYS A 152 8.88 21.37 -23.55
CA LYS A 152 9.31 20.51 -24.68
C LYS A 152 9.67 21.31 -25.93
N ASN A 153 8.97 22.42 -26.19
CA ASN A 153 9.18 23.29 -27.37
C ASN A 153 10.58 23.94 -27.41
N PRO A 154 11.05 24.70 -26.40
CA PRO A 154 12.39 25.28 -26.40
C PRO A 154 13.49 24.21 -26.33
N LEU A 155 13.29 23.09 -25.64
CA LEU A 155 14.26 21.96 -25.64
C LEU A 155 14.44 21.37 -27.04
N SER A 156 13.35 21.21 -27.80
CA SER A 156 13.42 20.79 -29.22
C SER A 156 14.20 21.79 -30.07
N GLY A 157 14.04 23.10 -29.81
CA GLY A 157 14.82 24.15 -30.44
C GLY A 157 16.31 24.12 -30.10
N ILE A 158 16.66 23.92 -28.82
CA ILE A 158 18.05 23.77 -28.34
C ILE A 158 18.71 22.56 -28.98
N ARG A 159 18.03 21.41 -29.00
CA ARG A 159 18.49 20.18 -29.66
C ARG A 159 18.69 20.39 -31.16
N GLY A 160 17.74 21.03 -31.84
CA GLY A 160 17.86 21.35 -33.26
C GLY A 160 19.04 22.27 -33.58
N ALA A 161 19.28 23.30 -32.75
CA ALA A 161 20.43 24.18 -32.88
C ALA A 161 21.76 23.43 -32.64
N ALA A 162 21.83 22.56 -31.63
CA ALA A 162 23.00 21.73 -31.35
C ALA A 162 23.30 20.75 -32.50
N GLN A 163 22.27 20.14 -33.10
CA GLN A 163 22.42 19.28 -34.29
C GLN A 163 22.92 20.03 -35.53
N LEU A 164 22.47 21.27 -35.74
CA LEU A 164 22.97 22.13 -36.82
C LEU A 164 24.43 22.54 -36.58
N LEU A 165 24.80 22.81 -35.33
CA LEU A 165 26.20 23.06 -34.95
C LEU A 165 27.06 21.81 -35.16
N GLU A 166 26.60 20.60 -34.81
CA GLU A 166 27.37 19.35 -34.97
C GLU A 166 27.82 19.10 -36.42
N GLN A 167 27.00 19.52 -37.39
CA GLN A 167 27.30 19.39 -38.82
C GLN A 167 28.51 20.23 -39.26
N GLN A 168 28.72 21.39 -38.63
CA GLN A 168 29.80 22.34 -38.94
C GLN A 168 30.95 22.32 -37.90
N ALA A 169 30.75 21.64 -36.78
CA ALA A 169 31.67 21.53 -35.65
C ALA A 169 32.96 20.76 -35.96
N SER A 170 34.05 21.18 -35.30
CA SER A 170 35.30 20.41 -35.22
C SER A 170 35.10 19.11 -34.45
N SER A 171 36.06 18.18 -34.51
CA SER A 171 35.98 16.92 -33.76
C SER A 171 35.88 17.10 -32.24
N GLU A 172 36.44 18.17 -31.68
CA GLU A 172 36.34 18.48 -30.25
C GLU A 172 34.96 19.10 -29.93
N ASP A 173 34.50 20.05 -30.74
CA ASP A 173 33.20 20.71 -30.57
C ASP A 173 32.02 19.73 -30.71
N ARG A 174 32.15 18.68 -31.53
CA ARG A 174 31.12 17.63 -31.65
C ARG A 174 30.83 16.88 -30.35
N MET A 175 31.79 16.82 -29.43
CA MET A 175 31.55 16.25 -28.11
C MET A 175 30.60 17.14 -27.29
N LEU A 176 30.75 18.46 -27.41
CA LEU A 176 29.91 19.45 -26.73
C LEU A 176 28.50 19.49 -27.32
N THR A 177 28.35 19.44 -28.65
CA THR A 177 27.01 19.43 -29.29
C THR A 177 26.21 18.18 -28.95
N ARG A 178 26.87 17.01 -28.83
CA ARG A 178 26.23 15.78 -28.37
C ARG A 178 25.80 15.87 -26.91
N LEU A 179 26.67 16.38 -26.04
CA LEU A 179 26.33 16.59 -24.63
C LEU A 179 25.10 17.51 -24.45
N ILE A 180 24.96 18.55 -25.30
CA ILE A 180 23.77 19.41 -25.31
C ILE A 180 22.52 18.63 -25.76
N CYS A 181 22.62 17.78 -26.79
CA CYS A 181 21.52 16.92 -27.23
C CYS A 181 21.10 15.91 -26.14
N ASP A 182 22.08 15.24 -25.52
CA ASP A 182 21.85 14.25 -24.47
C ASP A 182 21.18 14.86 -23.24
N GLU A 183 21.61 16.05 -22.81
CA GLU A 183 20.98 16.75 -21.68
C GLU A 183 19.59 17.30 -22.05
N ALA A 184 19.37 17.75 -23.29
CA ALA A 184 18.03 18.14 -23.75
C ALA A 184 17.06 16.95 -23.73
N ASP A 185 17.46 15.79 -24.24
CA ASP A 185 16.65 14.56 -24.24
C ASP A 185 16.44 14.01 -22.80
N ARG A 186 17.41 14.20 -21.91
CA ARG A 186 17.27 13.92 -20.48
C ARG A 186 16.23 14.82 -19.81
N ILE A 187 16.21 16.13 -20.12
CA ILE A 187 15.19 17.03 -19.57
C ILE A 187 13.81 16.70 -20.14
N VAL A 188 13.67 16.38 -21.45
CA VAL A 188 12.41 15.88 -22.02
C VAL A 188 11.92 14.63 -21.26
N THR A 189 12.81 13.67 -21.00
CA THR A 189 12.50 12.46 -20.21
C THR A 189 12.05 12.77 -18.77
N LEU A 190 12.55 13.86 -18.17
CA LEU A 190 12.10 14.32 -16.85
C LEU A 190 10.69 14.95 -16.92
N VAL A 191 10.43 15.78 -17.93
CA VAL A 191 9.12 16.39 -18.17
C VAL A 191 8.05 15.33 -18.46
N ASP A 192 8.35 14.35 -19.31
CA ASP A 192 7.45 13.21 -19.59
C ASP A 192 7.05 12.48 -18.30
N ARG A 193 8.00 12.27 -17.38
CA ARG A 193 7.70 11.64 -16.08
C ARG A 193 6.83 12.50 -15.19
N MET A 194 6.94 13.83 -15.26
CA MET A 194 6.08 14.75 -14.51
C MET A 194 4.65 14.78 -15.08
N GLU A 195 4.52 14.73 -16.40
CA GLU A 195 3.23 14.72 -17.12
C GLU A 195 2.33 13.56 -16.68
N VAL A 196 2.88 12.36 -16.49
CA VAL A 196 2.14 11.16 -16.02
C VAL A 196 1.46 11.36 -14.66
N PHE A 197 1.93 12.28 -13.83
CA PHE A 197 1.27 12.60 -12.56
C PHE A 197 0.09 13.57 -12.69
N GLY A 198 0.04 14.37 -13.76
CA GLY A 198 -1.09 15.25 -14.07
C GLY A 198 -2.20 14.57 -14.88
N ASP A 199 -1.95 13.39 -15.45
CA ASP A 199 -2.98 12.64 -16.17
C ASP A 199 -3.93 11.93 -15.18
N GLU A 200 -5.15 12.46 -15.09
CA GLU A 200 -6.27 11.93 -14.30
C GLU A 200 -7.22 11.02 -15.12
N ARG A 201 -6.90 10.75 -16.40
CA ARG A 201 -7.78 9.91 -17.25
C ARG A 201 -7.87 8.48 -16.72
N PRO A 202 -9.06 7.84 -16.74
CA PRO A 202 -9.20 6.46 -16.28
C PRO A 202 -8.30 5.49 -17.05
N VAL A 203 -7.46 4.76 -16.32
CA VAL A 203 -6.60 3.71 -16.89
C VAL A 203 -7.46 2.60 -17.48
N VAL A 204 -7.21 2.22 -18.74
CA VAL A 204 -7.82 1.05 -19.38
C VAL A 204 -7.20 -0.22 -18.80
N ARG A 205 -7.96 -0.95 -17.98
CA ARG A 205 -7.55 -2.19 -17.30
C ARG A 205 -8.23 -3.41 -17.92
N GLY A 206 -7.51 -4.52 -18.01
CA GLY A 206 -8.00 -5.83 -18.43
C GLY A 206 -7.43 -6.96 -17.59
N PRO A 207 -7.70 -8.23 -17.94
CA PRO A 207 -7.04 -9.38 -17.33
C PRO A 207 -5.59 -9.46 -17.81
N VAL A 208 -4.62 -9.35 -16.90
CA VAL A 208 -3.18 -9.47 -17.21
C VAL A 208 -2.60 -10.69 -16.48
N ASN A 209 -1.81 -11.50 -17.18
CA ASN A 209 -0.97 -12.51 -16.55
C ASN A 209 0.29 -11.82 -15.98
N ILE A 210 0.42 -11.82 -14.65
CA ILE A 210 1.55 -11.19 -13.96
C ILE A 210 2.89 -11.87 -14.27
N HIS A 211 2.91 -13.20 -14.42
CA HIS A 211 4.16 -13.92 -14.69
C HIS A 211 4.75 -13.49 -16.03
N SER A 212 3.92 -13.31 -17.07
CA SER A 212 4.34 -12.77 -18.37
C SER A 212 5.00 -11.38 -18.27
N VAL A 213 4.49 -10.52 -17.38
CA VAL A 213 5.05 -9.19 -17.11
C VAL A 213 6.41 -9.31 -16.42
N LEU A 214 6.48 -10.06 -15.31
CA LEU A 214 7.72 -10.25 -14.54
C LEU A 214 8.83 -10.89 -15.39
N ASP A 215 8.48 -11.86 -16.23
CA ASP A 215 9.39 -12.50 -17.17
C ASP A 215 9.94 -11.55 -18.24
N HIS A 216 9.10 -10.66 -18.76
CA HIS A 216 9.52 -9.65 -19.72
C HIS A 216 10.48 -8.63 -19.07
N VAL A 217 10.13 -8.16 -17.86
CA VAL A 217 10.95 -7.25 -17.04
C VAL A 217 12.30 -7.88 -16.72
N LYS A 218 12.31 -9.15 -16.28
CA LYS A 218 13.52 -9.94 -15.99
C LYS A 218 14.46 -10.00 -17.20
N ARG A 219 13.94 -10.36 -18.38
CA ARG A 219 14.73 -10.42 -19.62
C ARG A 219 15.33 -9.06 -20.00
N LEU A 220 14.54 -7.99 -19.92
CA LEU A 220 15.03 -6.63 -20.18
C LEU A 220 16.12 -6.21 -19.19
N ALA A 221 15.93 -6.46 -17.90
CA ALA A 221 16.90 -6.15 -16.85
C ALA A 221 18.22 -6.92 -17.06
N GLN A 222 18.15 -8.23 -17.29
CA GLN A 222 19.31 -9.10 -17.55
C GLN A 222 20.05 -8.72 -18.84
N SER A 223 19.37 -8.26 -19.89
CA SER A 223 20.03 -7.74 -21.10
C SER A 223 20.63 -6.33 -20.94
N GLY A 224 20.19 -5.58 -19.93
CA GLY A 224 20.50 -4.17 -19.73
C GLY A 224 21.27 -3.89 -18.44
N PHE A 225 20.56 -3.32 -17.47
CA PHE A 225 21.14 -2.71 -16.26
C PHE A 225 21.42 -3.71 -15.10
N ALA A 226 20.97 -4.97 -15.21
CA ALA A 226 21.11 -6.00 -14.18
C ALA A 226 21.87 -7.26 -14.67
N ARG A 227 22.75 -7.11 -15.66
CA ARG A 227 23.50 -8.20 -16.33
C ARG A 227 24.23 -9.16 -15.39
N ASN A 228 24.78 -8.64 -14.28
CA ASN A 228 25.64 -9.38 -13.35
C ASN A 228 24.92 -9.77 -12.05
N ILE A 229 23.58 -9.66 -11.99
CA ILE A 229 22.78 -9.88 -10.78
C ILE A 229 22.06 -11.22 -10.88
N ARG A 230 22.10 -12.03 -9.82
CA ARG A 230 21.34 -13.28 -9.75
C ARG A 230 19.85 -12.96 -9.60
N PHE A 231 19.03 -13.52 -10.48
CA PHE A 231 17.57 -13.53 -10.30
C PHE A 231 17.13 -14.85 -9.67
N ILE A 232 16.27 -14.77 -8.66
CA ILE A 232 15.56 -15.92 -8.07
C ILE A 232 14.06 -15.70 -8.24
N GLU A 233 13.34 -16.76 -8.60
CA GLU A 233 11.90 -16.73 -8.88
C GLU A 233 11.17 -17.69 -7.96
N ASP A 234 10.17 -17.19 -7.24
CA ASP A 234 9.28 -17.97 -6.38
C ASP A 234 7.83 -17.60 -6.72
N TYR A 235 7.35 -18.17 -7.83
CA TYR A 235 6.05 -17.87 -8.41
C TYR A 235 5.04 -18.95 -8.04
N ASP A 236 4.01 -18.58 -7.27
CA ASP A 236 2.78 -19.36 -7.19
C ASP A 236 2.10 -19.43 -8.59
N PRO A 237 2.01 -20.62 -9.22
CA PRO A 237 1.49 -20.78 -10.57
C PRO A 237 -0.05 -20.76 -10.63
N SER A 238 -0.73 -20.68 -9.47
CA SER A 238 -2.19 -20.71 -9.38
C SER A 238 -2.85 -19.31 -9.39
N LEU A 239 -2.05 -18.23 -9.46
CA LEU A 239 -2.59 -16.88 -9.42
C LEU A 239 -3.58 -16.60 -10.56
N PRO A 240 -4.77 -16.04 -10.26
CA PRO A 240 -5.66 -15.54 -11.28
C PRO A 240 -5.10 -14.25 -11.91
N PRO A 241 -5.59 -13.84 -13.10
CA PRO A 241 -5.17 -12.60 -13.74
C PRO A 241 -5.39 -11.38 -12.84
N VAL A 242 -4.49 -10.41 -12.91
CA VAL A 242 -4.64 -9.11 -12.24
C VAL A 242 -5.49 -8.16 -13.09
N LEU A 243 -6.33 -7.33 -12.47
CA LEU A 243 -7.09 -6.28 -13.16
C LEU A 243 -6.18 -5.07 -13.41
N ALA A 244 -5.47 -5.04 -14.55
CA ALA A 244 -4.49 -4.02 -14.81
C ALA A 244 -4.27 -3.66 -16.29
N ASN A 245 -3.51 -2.59 -16.52
CA ASN A 245 -2.87 -2.29 -17.80
C ASN A 245 -1.48 -2.95 -17.84
N GLN A 246 -1.20 -3.73 -18.87
CA GLN A 246 0.02 -4.52 -18.97
C GLN A 246 1.29 -3.65 -19.05
N ASP A 247 1.29 -2.61 -19.88
CA ASP A 247 2.45 -1.77 -20.12
C ASP A 247 2.81 -0.92 -18.89
N GLN A 248 1.80 -0.43 -18.17
CA GLN A 248 1.99 0.25 -16.89
C GLN A 248 2.53 -0.69 -15.80
N LEU A 249 2.14 -1.97 -15.77
CA LEU A 249 2.77 -2.94 -14.87
C LEU A 249 4.23 -3.24 -15.27
N ILE A 250 4.54 -3.36 -16.56
CA ILE A 250 5.92 -3.48 -17.04
C ILE A 250 6.75 -2.27 -16.56
N GLN A 251 6.20 -1.06 -16.67
CA GLN A 251 6.84 0.17 -16.18
C GLN A 251 7.04 0.17 -14.65
N VAL A 252 6.08 -0.33 -13.88
CA VAL A 252 6.22 -0.48 -12.42
C VAL A 252 7.39 -1.41 -12.08
N PHE A 253 7.37 -2.63 -12.59
CA PHE A 253 8.35 -3.64 -12.22
C PHE A 253 9.74 -3.33 -12.78
N LEU A 254 9.86 -2.67 -13.95
CA LEU A 254 11.13 -2.12 -14.42
C LEU A 254 11.71 -1.07 -13.45
N ASN A 255 10.89 -0.16 -12.91
CA ASN A 255 11.37 0.82 -11.93
C ASN A 255 11.80 0.17 -10.61
N LEU A 256 11.07 -0.85 -10.13
CA LEU A 256 11.43 -1.58 -8.91
C LEU A 256 12.72 -2.39 -9.10
N VAL A 257 12.82 -3.18 -10.17
CA VAL A 257 14.00 -4.00 -10.49
C VAL A 257 15.22 -3.11 -10.81
N LYS A 258 15.03 -1.93 -11.41
CA LYS A 258 16.10 -0.94 -11.60
C LYS A 258 16.57 -0.34 -10.27
N ASN A 259 15.65 0.01 -9.37
CA ASN A 259 16.03 0.52 -8.05
C ASN A 259 16.81 -0.51 -7.23
N ALA A 260 16.39 -1.78 -7.28
CA ALA A 260 17.09 -2.91 -6.69
C ALA A 260 18.49 -3.08 -7.31
N ALA A 261 18.61 -3.11 -8.64
CA ALA A 261 19.91 -3.23 -9.32
C ALA A 261 20.89 -2.10 -8.97
N GLU A 262 20.40 -0.86 -8.89
CA GLU A 262 21.19 0.30 -8.47
C GLU A 262 21.61 0.24 -6.98
N ALA A 263 20.86 -0.45 -6.11
CA ALA A 263 21.23 -0.68 -4.72
C ALA A 263 22.24 -1.83 -4.53
N LEU A 264 22.51 -2.60 -5.60
CA LEU A 264 23.35 -3.80 -5.59
C LEU A 264 24.72 -3.64 -6.26
N ILE A 265 25.06 -2.43 -6.75
CA ILE A 265 26.27 -2.17 -7.55
C ILE A 265 27.55 -2.67 -6.86
N ASP A 266 27.70 -2.40 -5.56
CA ASP A 266 28.88 -2.77 -4.76
C ASP A 266 28.63 -3.96 -3.82
N VAL A 267 27.56 -4.74 -4.05
CA VAL A 267 27.13 -5.81 -3.16
C VAL A 267 27.65 -7.18 -3.64
N PRO A 268 28.46 -7.90 -2.84
CA PRO A 268 28.84 -9.27 -3.17
C PRO A 268 27.62 -10.20 -3.13
N ASP A 269 27.60 -11.16 -4.05
CA ASP A 269 26.47 -12.07 -4.28
C ASP A 269 25.14 -11.33 -4.52
N ALA A 270 25.18 -10.26 -5.31
CA ALA A 270 24.03 -9.44 -5.68
C ALA A 270 22.85 -10.29 -6.21
N GLU A 271 21.70 -10.16 -5.55
CA GLU A 271 20.50 -10.96 -5.82
C GLU A 271 19.23 -10.11 -5.84
N ILE A 272 18.37 -10.38 -6.83
CA ILE A 272 16.99 -9.92 -6.89
C ILE A 272 16.07 -11.14 -6.87
N GLN A 273 15.20 -11.22 -5.86
CA GLN A 273 14.16 -12.23 -5.76
C GLN A 273 12.82 -11.64 -6.23
N LEU A 274 12.15 -12.31 -7.17
CA LEU A 274 10.80 -12.00 -7.63
C LEU A 274 9.84 -13.06 -7.10
N THR A 275 8.80 -12.66 -6.36
CA THR A 275 7.82 -13.61 -5.81
C THR A 275 6.39 -13.22 -6.11
N THR A 276 5.49 -14.21 -6.24
CA THR A 276 4.05 -13.99 -6.37
C THR A 276 3.28 -14.90 -5.43
N ALA A 277 2.27 -14.38 -4.73
CA ALA A 277 1.44 -15.16 -3.80
C ALA A 277 -0.02 -14.70 -3.78
N PHE A 278 -0.92 -15.62 -3.43
CA PHE A 278 -2.32 -15.30 -3.11
C PHE A 278 -2.50 -15.08 -1.59
N ARG A 279 -2.94 -13.88 -1.18
CA ARG A 279 -3.12 -13.45 0.22
C ARG A 279 -4.61 -13.17 0.52
N PRO A 280 -5.41 -14.19 0.87
CA PRO A 280 -6.81 -13.98 1.22
C PRO A 280 -6.93 -13.17 2.52
N GLY A 281 -7.72 -12.09 2.50
CA GLY A 281 -8.03 -11.29 3.69
C GLY A 281 -7.75 -9.79 3.57
N VAL A 282 -6.85 -9.37 2.68
CA VAL A 282 -6.57 -7.94 2.45
C VAL A 282 -7.80 -7.27 1.82
N ARG A 283 -8.47 -6.41 2.58
CA ARG A 283 -9.69 -5.68 2.20
C ARG A 283 -9.60 -4.20 2.57
N LEU A 284 -9.77 -3.33 1.59
CA LEU A 284 -9.69 -1.88 1.72
C LEU A 284 -11.07 -1.23 1.67
N SER A 285 -11.33 -0.29 2.58
CA SER A 285 -12.47 0.62 2.45
C SER A 285 -12.02 1.86 1.67
N VAL A 286 -12.46 2.01 0.42
CA VAL A 286 -12.16 3.20 -0.40
C VAL A 286 -13.22 4.28 -0.14
N PRO A 287 -12.84 5.53 0.19
CA PRO A 287 -13.81 6.63 0.36
C PRO A 287 -14.71 6.77 -0.87
N GLY A 288 -16.03 6.75 -0.66
CA GLY A 288 -17.04 6.83 -1.73
C GLY A 288 -17.49 5.47 -2.32
N GLN A 289 -16.82 4.35 -2.04
CA GLN A 289 -17.30 3.01 -2.41
C GLN A 289 -17.98 2.30 -1.23
N LYS A 290 -19.17 1.72 -1.48
CA LYS A 290 -19.90 0.92 -0.47
C LYS A 290 -19.32 -0.49 -0.25
N SER A 291 -18.49 -0.97 -1.17
CA SER A 291 -17.87 -2.29 -1.13
C SER A 291 -16.39 -2.20 -0.79
N ARG A 292 -15.90 -3.05 0.12
CA ARG A 292 -14.46 -3.19 0.37
C ARG A 292 -13.76 -3.80 -0.85
N VAL A 293 -12.71 -3.15 -1.35
CA VAL A 293 -11.86 -3.67 -2.44
C VAL A 293 -10.94 -4.74 -1.87
N SER A 294 -11.00 -5.96 -2.41
CA SER A 294 -10.07 -7.03 -2.00
C SER A 294 -8.80 -6.96 -2.83
N LEU A 295 -7.63 -7.00 -2.19
CA LEU A 295 -6.33 -7.07 -2.87
C LEU A 295 -5.63 -8.41 -2.58
N PRO A 296 -6.14 -9.53 -3.11
CA PRO A 296 -5.61 -10.85 -2.77
C PRO A 296 -4.32 -11.20 -3.53
N LEU A 297 -3.87 -10.39 -4.49
CA LEU A 297 -2.68 -10.68 -5.28
C LEU A 297 -1.48 -9.91 -4.72
N GLU A 298 -0.46 -10.64 -4.29
CA GLU A 298 0.81 -10.10 -3.77
C GLU A 298 1.94 -10.37 -4.77
N PHE A 299 2.67 -9.33 -5.14
CA PHE A 299 3.86 -9.40 -5.98
C PHE A 299 5.01 -8.68 -5.28
N CYS A 300 6.16 -9.34 -5.11
CA CYS A 300 7.31 -8.74 -4.43
C CYS A 300 8.53 -8.66 -5.33
N VAL A 301 9.23 -7.52 -5.24
CA VAL A 301 10.62 -7.37 -5.70
C VAL A 301 11.48 -7.19 -4.45
N ARG A 302 12.38 -8.14 -4.21
CA ARG A 302 13.28 -8.14 -3.06
C ARG A 302 14.73 -8.09 -3.51
N ASP A 303 15.56 -7.33 -2.82
CA ASP A 303 17.01 -7.31 -2.99
C ASP A 303 17.76 -7.63 -1.68
N ASN A 304 19.03 -8.02 -1.82
CA ASN A 304 19.96 -8.22 -0.71
C ASN A 304 20.90 -7.01 -0.48
N GLY A 305 20.45 -5.80 -0.85
CA GLY A 305 21.21 -4.55 -0.75
C GLY A 305 21.38 -4.00 0.68
N PRO A 306 21.96 -2.79 0.81
CA PRO A 306 22.23 -2.18 2.12
C PRO A 306 20.98 -1.74 2.89
N GLY A 307 19.83 -1.65 2.22
CA GLY A 307 18.57 -1.19 2.79
C GLY A 307 18.21 0.26 2.40
N VAL A 308 17.06 0.73 2.90
CA VAL A 308 16.60 2.12 2.83
C VAL A 308 16.78 2.76 4.22
N PRO A 309 17.36 3.97 4.32
CA PRO A 309 17.47 4.70 5.59
C PRO A 309 16.11 4.95 6.28
N ASP A 310 16.08 4.83 7.61
CA ASP A 310 14.85 4.93 8.42
C ASP A 310 14.14 6.30 8.32
N ASP A 311 14.90 7.37 8.09
CA ASP A 311 14.40 8.73 7.88
C ASP A 311 13.69 8.91 6.52
N LEU A 312 14.03 8.06 5.54
CA LEU A 312 13.47 8.10 4.18
C LEU A 312 12.31 7.12 3.98
N LEU A 313 12.27 6.00 4.71
CA LEU A 313 11.17 5.02 4.64
C LEU A 313 9.75 5.64 4.68
N PRO A 314 9.43 6.63 5.54
CA PRO A 314 8.10 7.25 5.59
C PRO A 314 7.70 7.98 4.30
N ASN A 315 8.68 8.56 3.59
CA ASN A 315 8.48 9.45 2.44
C ASN A 315 9.00 8.82 1.14
N LEU A 316 9.33 7.52 1.14
CA LEU A 316 10.02 6.82 0.05
C LEU A 316 9.29 6.87 -1.30
N PHE A 317 7.97 7.02 -1.25
CA PHE A 317 7.08 7.12 -2.41
C PHE A 317 6.67 8.56 -2.74
N ASP A 318 7.22 9.56 -2.05
CA ASP A 318 6.97 10.96 -2.36
C ASP A 318 7.89 11.45 -3.50
N PRO A 319 7.40 12.35 -4.37
CA PRO A 319 8.19 12.85 -5.48
C PRO A 319 9.45 13.59 -5.02
N PHE A 320 10.52 13.44 -5.80
CA PHE A 320 11.84 14.05 -5.55
C PHE A 320 12.60 13.51 -4.33
N VAL A 321 12.05 12.53 -3.61
CA VAL A 321 12.78 11.83 -2.52
C VAL A 321 13.76 10.82 -3.11
N THR A 322 15.05 10.99 -2.81
CA THR A 322 16.15 10.15 -3.33
C THR A 322 17.44 10.35 -2.53
N THR A 323 18.21 9.27 -2.32
CA THR A 323 19.61 9.32 -1.85
C THR A 323 20.62 9.45 -2.99
N LYS A 324 20.19 9.20 -4.23
CA LYS A 324 21.06 9.04 -5.40
C LYS A 324 21.36 10.41 -6.02
N GLN A 325 22.64 10.77 -6.13
CA GLN A 325 23.10 12.08 -6.65
C GLN A 325 22.59 12.42 -8.06
N THR A 326 22.37 11.41 -8.90
CA THR A 326 21.87 11.56 -10.28
C THR A 326 20.40 11.12 -10.45
N GLY A 327 19.77 10.64 -9.37
CA GLY A 327 18.38 10.20 -9.37
C GLY A 327 17.41 11.38 -9.28
N SER A 328 16.29 11.33 -10.00
CA SER A 328 15.28 12.40 -9.95
C SER A 328 14.26 12.28 -8.83
N GLY A 329 14.29 11.18 -8.05
CA GLY A 329 13.27 10.87 -7.04
C GLY A 329 11.85 10.65 -7.57
N LEU A 330 11.64 10.58 -8.90
CA LEU A 330 10.31 10.38 -9.49
C LEU A 330 9.94 8.90 -9.70
N GLY A 331 10.90 7.98 -9.63
CA GLY A 331 10.70 6.57 -9.98
C GLY A 331 9.72 5.84 -9.06
N LEU A 332 9.93 5.90 -7.74
CA LEU A 332 9.05 5.25 -6.76
C LEU A 332 7.71 5.99 -6.60
N ALA A 333 7.71 7.32 -6.71
CA ALA A 333 6.47 8.09 -6.76
C ALA A 333 5.59 7.72 -7.97
N LEU A 334 6.18 7.47 -9.14
CA LEU A 334 5.48 7.00 -10.33
C LEU A 334 4.91 5.60 -10.12
N VAL A 335 5.67 4.69 -9.49
CA VAL A 335 5.17 3.36 -9.11
C VAL A 335 3.95 3.48 -8.19
N ALA A 336 4.03 4.31 -7.15
CA ALA A 336 2.92 4.51 -6.22
C ALA A 336 1.69 5.14 -6.90
N LYS A 337 1.86 6.08 -7.85
CA LYS A 337 0.75 6.57 -8.67
C LYS A 337 0.14 5.46 -9.50
N ILE A 338 0.92 4.75 -10.32
CA ILE A 338 0.39 3.70 -11.21
C ILE A 338 -0.36 2.63 -10.42
N ILE A 339 0.20 2.17 -9.29
CA ILE A 339 -0.45 1.16 -8.45
C ILE A 339 -1.74 1.70 -7.80
N GLY A 340 -1.74 2.96 -7.34
CA GLY A 340 -2.96 3.63 -6.86
C GLY A 340 -4.03 3.83 -7.95
N ASP A 341 -3.62 4.21 -9.16
CA ASP A 341 -4.46 4.35 -10.36
C ASP A 341 -4.99 2.99 -10.86
N HIS A 342 -4.50 1.87 -10.32
CA HIS A 342 -5.04 0.53 -10.47
C HIS A 342 -5.94 0.07 -9.32
N GLY A 343 -6.02 0.83 -8.23
CA GLY A 343 -6.69 0.45 -7.00
C GLY A 343 -5.89 -0.53 -6.13
N GLY A 344 -4.61 -0.70 -6.39
CA GLY A 344 -3.68 -1.47 -5.56
C GLY A 344 -2.95 -0.60 -4.53
N ILE A 345 -2.01 -1.22 -3.81
CA ILE A 345 -1.12 -0.56 -2.83
C ILE A 345 0.32 -1.03 -3.07
N ILE A 346 1.29 -0.15 -2.83
CA ILE A 346 2.70 -0.53 -2.69
C ILE A 346 3.22 -0.19 -1.29
N GLU A 347 3.98 -1.12 -0.72
CA GLU A 347 4.68 -0.99 0.55
C GLU A 347 6.18 -1.28 0.35
N CYS A 348 7.01 -0.78 1.26
CA CYS A 348 8.42 -1.14 1.37
C CYS A 348 8.69 -1.61 2.80
N GLU A 349 9.25 -2.81 2.93
CA GLU A 349 9.85 -3.31 4.17
C GLU A 349 11.36 -3.40 3.92
N SER A 350 12.17 -2.68 4.70
CA SER A 350 13.62 -2.67 4.50
C SER A 350 14.37 -2.91 5.81
N GLN A 351 15.38 -3.75 5.71
CA GLN A 351 16.40 -4.04 6.71
C GLN A 351 17.74 -4.20 5.96
N PRO A 352 18.90 -4.04 6.61
CA PRO A 352 20.18 -4.36 6.00
C PRO A 352 20.18 -5.79 5.43
N ARG A 353 20.65 -5.96 4.19
CA ARG A 353 20.62 -7.23 3.41
C ARG A 353 19.22 -7.74 3.03
N LYS A 354 18.15 -6.93 3.20
CA LYS A 354 16.78 -7.30 2.82
C LYS A 354 15.89 -6.06 2.62
N THR A 355 15.80 -5.57 1.38
CA THR A 355 14.71 -4.65 0.98
C THR A 355 13.66 -5.43 0.22
N THR A 356 12.39 -5.21 0.52
CA THR A 356 11.25 -5.84 -0.17
C THR A 356 10.21 -4.78 -0.51
N PHE A 357 10.01 -4.53 -1.80
CA PHE A 357 8.86 -3.81 -2.31
C PHE A 357 7.71 -4.78 -2.53
N ARG A 358 6.62 -4.63 -1.76
CA ARG A 358 5.41 -5.45 -1.86
C ARG A 358 4.31 -4.67 -2.58
N VAL A 359 3.83 -5.21 -3.70
CA VAL A 359 2.72 -4.69 -4.49
C VAL A 359 1.49 -5.57 -4.27
N LEU A 360 0.40 -4.98 -3.80
CA LEU A 360 -0.89 -5.62 -3.53
C LEU A 360 -1.90 -5.14 -4.57
N MET A 361 -2.58 -6.05 -5.27
CA MET A 361 -3.40 -5.71 -6.43
C MET A 361 -4.77 -6.41 -6.46
N PRO A 362 -5.78 -5.80 -7.10
CA PRO A 362 -7.08 -6.42 -7.28
C PRO A 362 -7.01 -7.54 -8.33
N MET A 363 -7.61 -8.68 -8.03
CA MET A 363 -7.81 -9.74 -9.02
C MET A 363 -8.83 -9.32 -10.08
N TYR A 364 -8.64 -9.77 -11.32
CA TYR A 364 -9.66 -9.69 -12.34
C TYR A 364 -10.81 -10.64 -11.98
N SER A 365 -12.01 -10.08 -11.80
CA SER A 365 -13.24 -10.86 -11.68
C SER A 365 -14.13 -10.63 -12.89
N THR A 366 -14.60 -11.71 -13.51
CA THR A 366 -15.64 -11.70 -14.54
C THR A 366 -17.02 -11.33 -13.98
N SER A 367 -17.18 -11.23 -12.65
CA SER A 367 -18.44 -10.93 -11.98
C SER A 367 -18.79 -9.43 -11.93
N VAL A 368 -18.78 -8.73 -13.06
CA VAL A 368 -19.40 -7.39 -13.19
C VAL A 368 -20.56 -7.51 -14.16
N LYS A 369 -21.78 -7.28 -13.65
CA LYS A 369 -23.01 -7.34 -14.43
C LYS A 369 -22.96 -6.38 -15.61
N HIS A 370 -23.41 -6.83 -16.78
CA HIS A 370 -23.93 -5.89 -17.78
C HIS A 370 -25.04 -5.05 -17.14
N PRO A 371 -25.11 -3.73 -17.41
CA PRO A 371 -26.34 -2.98 -17.16
C PRO A 371 -27.43 -3.54 -18.09
N ASP A 372 -28.57 -3.95 -17.51
CA ASP A 372 -29.69 -4.53 -18.25
C ASP A 372 -30.26 -3.51 -19.27
N HIS A 373 -29.91 -3.67 -20.54
CA HIS A 373 -30.70 -3.12 -21.66
C HIS A 373 -31.84 -4.09 -22.02
N SER A 374 -32.75 -4.32 -21.07
CA SER A 374 -33.94 -5.15 -21.31
C SER A 374 -35.18 -4.66 -20.55
N SER A 375 -35.73 -3.52 -20.97
CA SER A 375 -37.18 -3.26 -20.84
C SER A 375 -37.61 -2.01 -21.61
N ARG A 376 -38.01 -2.19 -22.88
CA ARG A 376 -39.20 -1.56 -23.50
C ARG A 376 -39.26 -1.95 -24.97
N ASP A 377 -39.90 -3.10 -25.24
CA ASP A 377 -40.77 -3.19 -26.40
C ASP A 377 -41.92 -4.16 -26.14
N GLY A 378 -43.09 -3.90 -26.76
CA GLY A 378 -44.22 -4.82 -26.82
C GLY A 378 -45.17 -4.93 -25.61
N SER A 379 -46.21 -4.10 -25.57
CA SER A 379 -47.56 -4.58 -25.90
C SER A 379 -48.53 -3.44 -26.21
N ALA A 380 -49.28 -3.58 -27.29
CA ALA A 380 -50.30 -2.63 -27.74
C ALA A 380 -51.69 -2.97 -27.17
N GLY A 381 -52.60 -1.99 -27.08
CA GLY A 381 -54.02 -2.31 -26.85
C GLY A 381 -54.98 -1.16 -26.55
N LYS A 382 -55.67 -0.67 -27.61
CA LYS A 382 -57.04 -0.08 -27.60
C LYS A 382 -57.20 1.33 -26.97
N SER A 383 -57.41 2.38 -27.78
CA SER A 383 -58.71 2.93 -28.27
C SER A 383 -59.36 3.92 -27.28
N SER A 384 -59.88 5.11 -27.62
CA SER A 384 -60.14 5.79 -28.92
C SER A 384 -60.01 7.34 -28.72
N SER A 385 -60.53 8.31 -29.49
CA SER A 385 -61.39 8.42 -30.69
C SER A 385 -61.40 9.88 -31.19
N ALA A 386 -61.64 10.10 -32.49
CA ALA A 386 -62.09 11.38 -33.12
C ALA A 386 -61.12 12.59 -33.09
N SER A 387 -61.13 13.55 -34.03
CA SER A 387 -61.71 13.63 -35.39
C SER A 387 -61.20 14.91 -36.11
N GLN A 388 -61.44 15.01 -37.43
CA GLN A 388 -61.30 16.20 -38.28
C GLN A 388 -59.85 16.68 -38.55
N GLY A 389 -59.50 17.20 -39.74
CA GLY A 389 -60.31 17.41 -40.96
C GLY A 389 -59.44 17.67 -42.19
N ALA A 390 -60.02 17.52 -43.39
CA ALA A 390 -59.29 17.56 -44.66
C ALA A 390 -59.01 18.98 -45.17
N LYS A 391 -57.81 19.20 -45.74
CA LYS A 391 -57.64 19.43 -47.19
C LYS A 391 -56.19 19.29 -47.63
#